data_AF-A0AAE4BZP7-F1
#
_entry.id   AF-A0AAE4BZP7-F1
#
_cell.length_a   1.000
_cell.length_b   1.000
_cell.length_c   1.000
_cell.angle_alpha   90.00
_cell.angle_beta   90.00
_cell.angle_gamma   90.00
#
_symmetry.space_group_name_H-M   'P 1'
#
loop_
_entity.id
_entity.type
_entity.pdbx_description
1 polymer ?
#
loop_
_entity_poly.entity_id
_entity_poly.type
_entity_poly.pdbx_seq_one_letter_code
_entity_poly.pdbx_strand_id
1 'polypeptide(L)'
;MPYKAIRKNPSAAPVAPKILTALREIPVAALSDNMHRNIGSTGLHPYHRPAARTMAGTAVTARSRGGDNLTYLRALEFCRPGDVLVIDAGGDLNNAVVGGILSFYAAHIGTVGVVIDGAIRDVAEIRAREFPVYARGVTHRGPYKDGPGEINVPVSVGGMVVNPGDIVVGDQDGLMAFAPDEAELLIEKAHAHLATEAETIRAMKEGRWDRAFIDALEARCAN
;
A
#
# COMPACT_ATOMS: atom_id res chain seq x y z
N MET A 1 12.86 31.26 -10.77
CA MET A 1 13.30 29.86 -10.95
C MET A 1 12.52 29.28 -12.11
N PRO A 2 13.14 28.75 -13.18
CA PRO A 2 12.38 28.08 -14.23
C PRO A 2 11.71 26.81 -13.68
N TYR A 3 10.49 26.52 -14.12
CA TYR A 3 9.83 25.26 -13.77
C TYR A 3 10.66 24.09 -14.32
N LYS A 4 11.16 23.21 -13.44
CA LYS A 4 11.82 21.97 -13.85
C LYS A 4 10.76 20.98 -14.34
N ALA A 5 11.07 20.24 -15.41
CA ALA A 5 10.20 19.17 -15.89
C ALA A 5 9.95 18.10 -14.81
N ILE A 6 10.92 17.84 -13.94
CA ILE A 6 10.74 16.97 -12.76
C ILE A 6 11.25 17.70 -11.52
N ARG A 7 10.38 17.92 -10.53
CA ARG A 7 10.75 18.39 -9.20
C ARG A 7 11.18 17.21 -8.35
N LYS A 8 12.40 17.27 -7.79
CA LYS A 8 12.97 16.19 -6.99
C LYS A 8 13.26 16.70 -5.59
N ASN A 9 12.60 16.15 -4.57
CA ASN A 9 12.91 16.43 -3.17
C ASN A 9 13.74 15.28 -2.57
N PRO A 10 14.52 15.52 -1.50
CA PRO A 10 15.27 14.47 -0.81
C PRO A 10 14.35 13.36 -0.28
N SER A 11 14.88 12.13 -0.20
CA SER A 11 14.17 11.01 0.43
C SER A 11 14.03 11.22 1.93
N ALA A 12 12.90 10.79 2.48
CA ALA A 12 12.67 10.78 3.92
C ALA A 12 13.56 9.76 4.65
N ALA A 13 13.71 9.91 5.97
CA ALA A 13 14.38 8.91 6.80
C ALA A 13 13.68 7.54 6.68
N PRO A 14 14.43 6.42 6.73
CA PRO A 14 13.82 5.10 6.70
C PRO A 14 13.10 4.82 8.01
N VAL A 15 11.94 4.15 7.94
CA VAL A 15 11.30 3.59 9.12
C VAL A 15 12.18 2.50 9.71
N ALA A 16 12.24 2.42 11.04
CA ALA A 16 13.09 1.45 11.73
C ALA A 16 12.76 -0.01 11.29
N PRO A 17 13.76 -0.84 10.94
CA PRO A 17 13.52 -2.22 10.47
C PRO A 17 12.72 -3.10 11.43
N LYS A 18 12.83 -2.85 12.75
CA LYS A 18 12.04 -3.55 13.78
C LYS A 18 10.53 -3.33 13.59
N ILE A 19 10.12 -2.11 13.24
CA ILE A 19 8.72 -1.71 13.06
C ILE A 19 8.17 -2.40 11.80
N LEU A 20 8.90 -2.28 10.69
CA LEU A 20 8.49 -2.90 9.43
C LEU A 20 8.41 -4.42 9.55
N THR A 21 9.33 -5.06 10.28
CA THR A 21 9.28 -6.51 10.53
C THR A 21 8.03 -6.91 11.31
N ALA A 22 7.69 -6.17 12.36
CA ALA A 22 6.49 -6.45 13.15
C ALA A 22 5.20 -6.31 12.32
N LEU A 23 5.10 -5.25 11.52
CA LEU A 23 3.92 -5.00 10.67
C LEU A 23 3.69 -6.07 9.59
N ARG A 24 4.74 -6.75 9.12
CA ARG A 24 4.63 -7.85 8.13
C ARG A 24 3.89 -9.07 8.65
N GLU A 25 3.80 -9.21 9.98
CA GLU A 25 3.13 -10.33 10.64
C GLU A 25 1.68 -10.00 11.03
N ILE A 26 1.19 -8.80 10.70
CA ILE A 26 -0.16 -8.34 11.06
C ILE A 26 -0.97 -8.13 9.77
N PRO A 27 -2.16 -8.75 9.64
CA PRO A 27 -3.07 -8.49 8.52
C PRO A 27 -3.52 -7.02 8.47
N VAL A 28 -3.73 -6.47 7.27
CA VAL A 28 -4.17 -5.08 7.09
C VAL A 28 -5.53 -4.83 7.74
N ALA A 29 -6.44 -5.81 7.69
CA ALA A 29 -7.75 -5.72 8.36
C ALA A 29 -7.62 -5.46 9.88
N ALA A 30 -6.73 -6.19 10.56
CA ALA A 30 -6.49 -6.03 12.00
C ALA A 30 -5.87 -4.66 12.33
N LEU A 31 -5.01 -4.12 11.46
CA LEU A 31 -4.51 -2.75 11.59
C LEU A 31 -5.65 -1.73 11.42
N SER A 32 -6.50 -1.91 10.41
CA SER A 32 -7.65 -1.05 10.11
C SER A 32 -8.66 -0.98 11.26
N ASP A 33 -8.98 -2.13 11.87
CA ASP A 33 -9.85 -2.21 13.04
C ASP A 33 -9.34 -1.38 14.24
N ASN A 34 -8.03 -1.18 14.32
CA ASN A 34 -7.38 -0.39 15.37
C ASN A 34 -7.04 1.05 14.95
N MET A 35 -7.41 1.44 13.73
CA MET A 35 -7.36 2.82 13.20
C MET A 35 -8.73 3.30 12.74
N HIS A 36 -9.78 3.04 13.53
CA HIS A 36 -11.15 3.51 13.28
C HIS A 36 -11.78 3.09 11.93
N ARG A 37 -11.14 2.19 11.17
CA ARG A 37 -11.60 1.72 9.85
C ARG A 37 -11.80 2.85 8.84
N ASN A 38 -11.15 3.99 9.04
CA ASN A 38 -11.29 5.19 8.21
C ASN A 38 -10.04 5.48 7.35
N ILE A 39 -8.95 4.72 7.58
CA ILE A 39 -7.72 4.79 6.81
C ILE A 39 -7.62 3.52 5.96
N GLY A 40 -7.36 3.69 4.66
CA GLY A 40 -7.16 2.59 3.73
C GLY A 40 -7.46 2.95 2.29
N SER A 41 -6.91 2.16 1.36
CA SER A 41 -7.10 2.37 -0.07
C SER A 41 -8.48 1.94 -0.54
N THR A 42 -9.03 2.68 -1.48
CA THR A 42 -10.24 2.37 -2.25
C THR A 42 -9.90 2.26 -3.73
N GLY A 43 -10.41 1.20 -4.37
CA GLY A 43 -10.24 0.98 -5.81
C GLY A 43 -8.82 0.66 -6.26
N LEU A 44 -7.94 0.23 -5.35
CA LEU A 44 -6.66 -0.39 -5.68
C LEU A 44 -6.75 -1.89 -5.41
N HIS A 45 -6.24 -2.69 -6.34
CA HIS A 45 -6.33 -4.14 -6.29
C HIS A 45 -4.93 -4.78 -6.37
N PRO A 46 -4.68 -5.89 -5.65
CA PRO A 46 -3.46 -6.65 -5.80
C PRO A 46 -3.45 -7.36 -7.17
N TYR A 47 -2.31 -7.28 -7.87
CA TYR A 47 -2.08 -7.97 -9.15
C TYR A 47 -0.96 -9.01 -9.08
N HIS A 48 -0.41 -9.25 -7.91
CA HIS A 48 0.68 -10.19 -7.66
C HIS A 48 0.13 -11.53 -7.13
N ARG A 49 0.97 -12.57 -7.12
CA ARG A 49 0.66 -13.83 -6.45
C ARG A 49 0.59 -13.59 -4.93
N PRO A 50 -0.46 -14.05 -4.23
CA PRO A 50 -0.54 -13.90 -2.77
C PRO A 50 0.71 -14.45 -2.08
N ALA A 51 1.25 -13.67 -1.15
CA ALA A 51 2.34 -14.08 -0.26
C ALA A 51 1.80 -14.35 1.15
N ALA A 52 2.57 -15.06 1.96
CA ALA A 52 2.17 -15.41 3.33
C ALA A 52 2.19 -14.22 4.31
N ARG A 53 2.91 -13.14 3.98
CA ARG A 53 3.13 -12.00 4.86
C ARG A 53 2.63 -10.72 4.21
N THR A 54 2.17 -9.79 5.05
CA THR A 54 1.81 -8.43 4.66
C THR A 54 3.05 -7.71 4.12
N MET A 55 2.91 -6.94 3.04
CA MET A 55 3.92 -5.98 2.61
C MET A 55 4.01 -4.86 3.65
N ALA A 56 5.23 -4.45 4.04
CA ALA A 56 5.43 -3.24 4.84
C ALA A 56 6.75 -2.57 4.46
N GLY A 57 6.69 -1.26 4.15
CA GLY A 57 7.86 -0.46 3.81
C GLY A 57 7.65 1.05 3.97
N THR A 58 8.72 1.81 3.74
CA THR A 58 8.72 3.29 3.82
C THR A 58 8.34 3.88 2.46
N ALA A 59 7.40 4.83 2.43
CA ALA A 59 6.91 5.43 1.20
C ALA A 59 7.98 6.30 0.51
N VAL A 60 8.27 5.97 -0.75
CA VAL A 60 8.86 6.89 -1.73
C VAL A 60 7.75 7.29 -2.68
N THR A 61 7.32 8.55 -2.62
CA THR A 61 6.15 8.99 -3.37
C THR A 61 6.55 9.68 -4.67
N ALA A 62 5.78 9.47 -5.72
CA ALA A 62 5.97 10.17 -6.98
C ALA A 62 4.62 10.44 -7.66
N ARG A 63 4.48 11.59 -8.30
CA ARG A 63 3.30 11.94 -9.08
C ARG A 63 3.65 12.46 -10.46
N SER A 64 2.85 12.07 -11.44
CA SER A 64 2.94 12.56 -12.82
C SER A 64 1.53 12.62 -13.41
N ARG A 65 1.37 13.25 -14.57
CA ARG A 65 0.11 13.15 -15.32
C ARG A 65 -0.19 11.69 -15.70
N GLY A 66 -1.47 11.39 -15.91
CA GLY A 66 -1.92 10.11 -16.44
C GLY A 66 -1.18 9.70 -17.71
N GLY A 67 -0.84 8.41 -17.80
CA GLY A 67 -0.17 7.83 -18.96
C GLY A 67 1.30 8.25 -19.18
N ASP A 68 1.94 8.96 -18.25
CA ASP A 68 3.37 9.29 -18.32
C ASP A 68 4.15 8.56 -17.22
N ASN A 69 5.32 8.01 -17.54
CA ASN A 69 6.16 7.33 -16.56
C ASN A 69 7.60 7.80 -16.43
N LEU A 70 7.97 8.94 -17.03
CA LEU A 70 9.34 9.47 -16.92
C LEU A 70 9.69 9.75 -15.45
N THR A 71 8.76 10.32 -14.70
CA THR A 71 8.93 10.63 -13.27
C THR A 71 9.15 9.37 -12.45
N TYR A 72 8.42 8.29 -12.73
CA TYR A 72 8.49 7.04 -11.97
C TYR A 72 9.80 6.27 -12.24
N LEU A 73 10.32 6.35 -13.47
CA LEU A 73 11.65 5.87 -13.79
C LEU A 73 12.73 6.58 -12.97
N ARG A 74 12.59 7.90 -12.78
CA ARG A 74 13.51 8.69 -11.94
C ARG A 74 13.30 8.46 -10.44
N ALA A 75 12.08 8.17 -10.00
CA ALA A 75 11.77 7.90 -8.60
C ALA A 75 12.50 6.67 -8.06
N LEU A 76 12.80 5.68 -8.92
CA LEU A 76 13.58 4.50 -8.54
C LEU A 76 15.02 4.86 -8.08
N GLU A 77 15.59 5.98 -8.53
CA GLU A 77 16.90 6.48 -8.05
C GLU A 77 16.84 6.97 -6.58
N PHE A 78 15.63 7.17 -6.03
CA PHE A 78 15.38 7.62 -4.66
C PHE A 78 14.98 6.49 -3.72
N CYS A 79 14.71 5.30 -4.28
CA CYS A 79 14.37 4.11 -3.53
C CYS A 79 15.61 3.44 -2.96
N ARG A 80 15.46 2.85 -1.77
CA ARG A 80 16.41 1.94 -1.16
C ARG A 80 15.74 0.60 -0.83
N PRO A 81 16.52 -0.43 -0.48
CA PRO A 81 15.96 -1.68 0.01
C PRO A 81 15.01 -1.46 1.19
N GLY A 82 13.80 -2.01 1.12
CA GLY A 82 12.76 -1.83 2.14
C GLY A 82 11.73 -0.73 1.86
N ASP A 83 11.92 0.11 0.84
CA ASP A 83 10.95 1.14 0.47
C ASP A 83 9.78 0.57 -0.35
N VAL A 84 8.64 1.27 -0.34
CA VAL A 84 7.50 1.08 -1.25
C VAL A 84 7.42 2.28 -2.18
N LEU A 85 7.44 2.04 -3.49
CA LEU A 85 7.23 3.10 -4.47
C LEU A 85 5.72 3.37 -4.60
N VAL A 86 5.28 4.58 -4.25
CA VAL A 86 3.88 5.00 -4.27
C VAL A 86 3.66 6.02 -5.38
N ILE A 87 2.89 5.62 -6.40
CA ILE A 87 2.69 6.36 -7.64
C ILE A 87 1.27 6.92 -7.69
N ASP A 88 1.16 8.23 -7.78
CA ASP A 88 -0.06 8.94 -8.17
C ASP A 88 0.01 9.28 -9.67
N ALA A 89 -0.71 8.50 -10.47
CA ALA A 89 -0.89 8.73 -11.91
C ALA A 89 -2.29 9.29 -12.22
N GLY A 90 -2.95 9.93 -11.24
CA GLY A 90 -4.26 10.54 -11.38
C GLY A 90 -5.40 9.56 -11.63
N GLY A 91 -5.21 8.26 -11.35
CA GLY A 91 -6.20 7.23 -11.63
C GLY A 91 -6.45 6.95 -13.11
N ASP A 92 -5.56 7.41 -14.01
CA ASP A 92 -5.72 7.19 -15.46
C ASP A 92 -5.66 5.70 -15.80
N LEU A 93 -6.69 5.25 -16.54
CA LEU A 93 -6.80 3.87 -17.03
C LEU A 93 -6.59 3.74 -18.54
N ASN A 94 -6.26 4.82 -19.23
CA ASN A 94 -6.05 4.83 -20.66
C ASN A 94 -4.68 4.23 -21.01
N ASN A 95 -3.64 4.60 -20.26
CA ASN A 95 -2.25 4.21 -20.54
C ASN A 95 -1.58 3.65 -19.27
N ALA A 96 -0.98 2.47 -19.39
CA ALA A 96 -0.29 1.81 -18.30
C ALA A 96 1.03 2.52 -18.00
N VAL A 97 1.22 2.95 -16.76
CA VAL A 97 2.46 3.64 -16.33
C VAL A 97 3.52 2.68 -15.80
N VAL A 98 3.10 1.48 -15.39
CA VAL A 98 3.97 0.38 -14.92
C VAL A 98 3.63 -0.91 -15.68
N GLY A 99 4.67 -1.67 -16.02
CA GLY A 99 4.58 -2.99 -16.63
C GLY A 99 5.66 -3.91 -16.07
N GLY A 100 5.87 -5.08 -16.69
CA GLY A 100 6.72 -6.15 -16.18
C GLY A 100 8.17 -5.73 -15.92
N ILE A 101 8.75 -4.93 -16.81
CA ILE A 101 10.13 -4.44 -16.67
C ILE A 101 10.31 -3.54 -15.44
N LEU A 102 9.40 -2.58 -15.24
CA LEU A 102 9.54 -1.61 -14.16
C LEU A 102 9.26 -2.26 -12.80
N SER A 103 8.26 -3.12 -12.71
CA SER A 103 8.00 -3.89 -11.48
C SER A 103 9.13 -4.88 -11.17
N PHE A 104 9.72 -5.53 -12.19
CA PHE A 104 10.90 -6.37 -12.01
C PHE A 104 12.09 -5.57 -11.48
N TYR A 105 12.37 -4.42 -12.09
CA TYR A 105 13.50 -3.60 -11.67
C TYR A 105 13.30 -3.04 -10.26
N ALA A 106 12.09 -2.62 -9.90
CA ALA A 106 11.76 -2.20 -8.53
C ALA A 106 12.05 -3.32 -7.52
N ALA A 107 11.64 -4.56 -7.82
CA ALA A 107 11.96 -5.72 -7.00
C ALA A 107 13.47 -5.96 -6.92
N HIS A 108 14.18 -5.86 -8.05
CA HIS A 108 15.62 -6.10 -8.14
C HIS A 108 16.45 -5.15 -7.27
N ILE A 109 16.06 -3.88 -7.17
CA ILE A 109 16.75 -2.90 -6.31
C ILE A 109 16.33 -2.99 -4.83
N GLY A 110 15.48 -3.95 -4.47
CA GLY A 110 15.12 -4.25 -3.09
C GLY A 110 13.94 -3.47 -2.53
N THR A 111 13.18 -2.74 -3.35
CA THR A 111 11.87 -2.26 -2.89
C THR A 111 11.00 -3.45 -2.50
N VAL A 112 10.04 -3.23 -1.62
CA VAL A 112 9.15 -4.30 -1.12
C VAL A 112 7.78 -4.27 -1.77
N GLY A 113 7.52 -3.30 -2.64
CA GLY A 113 6.34 -3.27 -3.49
C GLY A 113 6.18 -1.96 -4.25
N VAL A 114 5.20 -1.94 -5.16
CA VAL A 114 4.79 -0.75 -5.90
C VAL A 114 3.28 -0.58 -5.79
N VAL A 115 2.86 0.62 -5.43
CA VAL A 115 1.45 1.04 -5.36
C VAL A 115 1.20 2.06 -6.47
N ILE A 116 0.20 1.82 -7.32
CA ILE A 116 -0.07 2.64 -8.51
C ILE A 116 -1.53 3.09 -8.53
N ASP A 117 -1.77 4.37 -8.31
CA ASP A 117 -3.06 4.98 -8.63
C ASP A 117 -3.16 5.30 -10.14
N GLY A 118 -3.34 4.24 -10.93
CA GLY A 118 -3.41 4.26 -12.39
C GLY A 118 -3.38 2.85 -12.97
N ALA A 119 -3.30 2.74 -14.29
CA ALA A 119 -3.25 1.46 -14.96
C ALA A 119 -1.85 0.83 -15.01
N ILE A 120 -1.85 -0.50 -15.04
CA ILE A 120 -0.68 -1.34 -15.31
C ILE A 120 -0.88 -2.20 -16.57
N ARG A 121 0.20 -2.83 -17.02
CA ARG A 121 0.20 -3.84 -18.09
C ARG A 121 1.09 -5.02 -17.72
N ASP A 122 1.19 -6.01 -18.62
CA ASP A 122 1.99 -7.23 -18.42
C ASP A 122 1.52 -8.06 -17.21
N VAL A 123 0.20 -8.05 -16.96
CA VAL A 123 -0.42 -8.61 -15.75
C VAL A 123 -0.19 -10.12 -15.60
N ALA A 124 -0.06 -10.87 -16.69
CA ALA A 124 0.28 -12.29 -16.60
C ALA A 124 1.66 -12.52 -15.95
N GLU A 125 2.64 -11.70 -16.30
CA GLU A 125 3.99 -11.73 -15.71
C GLU A 125 3.95 -11.27 -14.24
N ILE A 126 3.23 -10.19 -13.95
CA ILE A 126 3.11 -9.64 -12.58
C ILE A 126 2.43 -10.66 -11.65
N ARG A 127 1.35 -11.30 -12.10
CA ARG A 127 0.61 -12.32 -11.33
C ARG A 127 1.43 -13.58 -11.06
N ALA A 128 2.47 -13.85 -11.83
CA ALA A 128 3.35 -15.00 -11.60
C ALA A 128 4.35 -14.77 -10.45
N ARG A 129 4.56 -13.51 -10.03
CA ARG A 129 5.53 -13.12 -9.01
C ARG A 129 4.85 -12.80 -7.68
N GLU A 130 5.56 -13.04 -6.58
CA GLU A 130 5.12 -12.63 -5.23
C GLU A 130 5.41 -11.16 -4.91
N PHE A 131 6.18 -10.47 -5.77
CA PHE A 131 6.49 -9.06 -5.56
C PHE A 131 5.22 -8.21 -5.56
N PRO A 132 4.90 -7.51 -4.46
CA PRO A 132 3.64 -6.79 -4.33
C PRO A 132 3.48 -5.66 -5.36
N VAL A 133 2.43 -5.77 -6.16
CA VAL A 133 1.98 -4.73 -7.08
C VAL A 133 0.50 -4.49 -6.87
N TYR A 134 0.15 -3.24 -6.60
CA TYR A 134 -1.23 -2.76 -6.43
C TYR A 134 -1.54 -1.71 -7.47
N ALA A 135 -2.67 -1.83 -8.15
CA ALA A 135 -3.05 -0.88 -9.20
C ALA A 135 -4.56 -0.63 -9.26
N ARG A 136 -4.97 0.45 -9.92
CA ARG A 136 -6.39 0.74 -10.15
C ARG A 136 -7.00 -0.13 -11.24
N GLY A 137 -6.22 -0.49 -12.25
CA GLY A 137 -6.74 -1.23 -13.40
C GLY A 137 -5.66 -1.66 -14.39
N VAL A 138 -6.11 -2.18 -15.52
CA VAL A 138 -5.24 -2.80 -16.54
C VAL A 138 -5.56 -2.24 -17.92
N THR A 139 -4.52 -1.92 -18.69
CA THR A 139 -4.62 -1.57 -20.11
C THR A 139 -3.39 -2.07 -20.86
N HIS A 140 -3.51 -2.32 -22.17
CA HIS A 140 -2.38 -2.76 -23.00
C HIS A 140 -1.51 -1.60 -23.50
N ARG A 141 -2.05 -0.37 -23.48
CA ARG A 141 -1.39 0.83 -24.02
C ARG A 141 -0.23 1.24 -23.11
N GLY A 142 0.96 1.46 -23.70
CA GLY A 142 2.15 1.88 -22.95
C GLY A 142 2.16 3.37 -22.59
N PRO A 143 3.11 3.82 -21.75
CA PRO A 143 3.18 5.20 -21.29
C PRO A 143 4.05 6.08 -22.21
N TYR A 144 3.73 7.38 -22.18
CA TYR A 144 4.59 8.47 -22.64
C TYR A 144 5.69 8.79 -21.61
N LYS A 145 6.62 9.69 -21.97
CA LYS A 145 7.81 10.03 -21.17
C LYS A 145 8.20 11.51 -21.29
N ASP A 146 7.20 12.37 -21.28
CA ASP A 146 7.33 13.81 -21.47
C ASP A 146 7.31 14.58 -20.15
N GLY A 147 6.83 13.96 -19.07
CA GLY A 147 6.54 14.63 -17.80
C GLY A 147 5.36 15.63 -17.93
N PRO A 148 5.29 16.66 -17.07
CA PRO A 148 6.13 16.89 -15.90
C PRO A 148 5.74 15.98 -14.73
N GLY A 149 6.54 16.00 -13.65
CA GLY A 149 6.16 15.35 -12.40
C GLY A 149 7.02 15.71 -11.21
N GLU A 150 6.75 15.03 -10.09
CA GLU A 150 7.33 15.35 -8.79
C GLU A 150 7.65 14.09 -8.00
N ILE A 151 8.75 14.13 -7.25
CA ILE A 151 9.24 13.02 -6.42
C ILE A 151 9.39 13.51 -4.98
N ASN A 152 9.03 12.66 -4.02
CA ASN A 152 9.00 12.93 -2.59
C ASN A 152 8.15 14.17 -2.28
N VAL A 153 6.89 14.11 -2.69
CA VAL A 153 5.82 15.06 -2.32
C VAL A 153 4.60 14.30 -1.79
N PRO A 154 3.70 14.93 -1.02
CA PRO A 154 2.42 14.29 -0.70
C PRO A 154 1.66 13.93 -1.98
N VAL A 155 1.12 12.71 -2.02
CA VAL A 155 0.36 12.18 -3.14
C VAL A 155 -1.01 11.67 -2.68
N SER A 156 -1.98 11.63 -3.61
CA SER A 156 -3.30 11.06 -3.36
C SER A 156 -3.43 9.73 -4.09
N VAL A 157 -3.58 8.64 -3.37
CA VAL A 157 -3.54 7.28 -3.92
C VAL A 157 -4.65 6.44 -3.29
N GLY A 158 -5.61 5.99 -4.11
CA GLY A 158 -6.73 5.17 -3.65
C GLY A 158 -7.58 5.87 -2.58
N GLY A 159 -7.71 7.20 -2.63
CA GLY A 159 -8.42 7.97 -1.60
C GLY A 159 -7.63 8.24 -0.31
N MET A 160 -6.39 7.74 -0.20
CA MET A 160 -5.47 8.08 0.90
C MET A 160 -4.56 9.23 0.51
N VAL A 161 -4.18 10.05 1.49
CA VAL A 161 -3.01 10.93 1.36
C VAL A 161 -1.79 10.15 1.86
N VAL A 162 -0.76 10.07 1.04
CA VAL A 162 0.51 9.41 1.41
C VAL A 162 1.62 10.44 1.34
N ASN A 163 2.31 10.67 2.46
CA ASN A 163 3.48 11.52 2.54
C ASN A 163 4.76 10.72 2.29
N PRO A 164 5.83 11.36 1.80
CA PRO A 164 7.15 10.72 1.76
C PRO A 164 7.57 10.32 3.17
N GLY A 165 7.96 9.05 3.37
CA GLY A 165 8.34 8.54 4.68
C GLY A 165 7.24 7.85 5.48
N ASP A 166 5.97 7.95 5.05
CA ASP A 166 4.88 7.21 5.68
C ASP A 166 5.12 5.69 5.58
N ILE A 167 4.58 4.94 6.53
CA ILE A 167 4.53 3.49 6.46
C ILE A 167 3.42 3.10 5.50
N VAL A 168 3.72 2.24 4.54
CA VAL A 168 2.72 1.61 3.67
C VAL A 168 2.67 0.13 3.98
N VAL A 169 1.48 -0.36 4.34
CA VAL A 169 1.20 -1.78 4.53
C VAL A 169 0.19 -2.26 3.49
N GLY A 170 0.31 -3.52 3.07
CA GLY A 170 -0.61 -4.10 2.08
C GLY A 170 -0.67 -5.61 2.11
N ASP A 171 -1.87 -6.16 1.93
CA ASP A 171 -2.11 -7.59 1.72
C ASP A 171 -3.11 -7.80 0.58
N GLN A 172 -3.89 -8.88 0.58
CA GLN A 172 -4.88 -9.14 -0.47
C GLN A 172 -6.18 -8.33 -0.31
N ASP A 173 -6.45 -7.77 0.88
CA ASP A 173 -7.65 -6.99 1.15
C ASP A 173 -7.47 -5.52 0.73
N GLY A 174 -6.23 -5.03 0.74
CA GLY A 174 -5.92 -3.69 0.26
C GLY A 174 -4.63 -3.12 0.84
N LEU A 175 -4.60 -1.80 0.98
CA LEU A 175 -3.46 -1.03 1.50
C LEU A 175 -3.91 -0.08 2.61
N MET A 176 -2.99 0.25 3.50
CA MET A 176 -3.08 1.40 4.40
C MET A 176 -1.77 2.18 4.39
N ALA A 177 -1.85 3.49 4.64
CA ALA A 177 -0.70 4.34 4.87
C ALA A 177 -0.91 5.22 6.11
N PHE A 178 0.11 5.35 6.94
CA PHE A 178 0.05 6.10 8.20
C PHE A 178 1.45 6.58 8.63
N ALA A 179 1.50 7.52 9.57
CA ALA A 179 2.76 8.15 9.98
C ALA A 179 3.62 7.19 10.85
N PRO A 180 4.96 7.25 10.78
CA PRO A 180 5.82 6.33 11.54
C PRO A 180 5.70 6.41 13.06
N ASP A 181 5.29 7.56 13.61
CA ASP A 181 5.10 7.78 15.05
C ASP A 181 3.85 7.11 15.61
N GLU A 182 2.89 6.74 14.76
CA GLU A 182 1.70 5.98 15.13
C GLU A 182 1.97 4.46 15.26
N ALA A 183 3.10 3.99 14.73
CA ALA A 183 3.33 2.58 14.47
C ALA A 183 3.42 1.70 15.73
N GLU A 184 4.14 2.13 16.76
CA GLU A 184 4.35 1.31 17.97
C GLU A 184 3.02 1.06 18.71
N LEU A 185 2.19 2.11 18.86
CA LEU A 185 0.87 2.00 19.47
C LEU A 185 -0.08 1.13 18.63
N LEU A 186 -0.03 1.28 17.30
CA LEU A 186 -0.88 0.49 16.40
C LEU A 186 -0.53 -1.00 16.46
N ILE A 187 0.75 -1.35 16.44
CA ILE A 187 1.24 -2.73 16.56
C ILE A 187 0.75 -3.36 17.88
N GLU A 188 0.88 -2.64 19.00
CA GLU A 188 0.42 -3.11 20.31
C GLU A 188 -1.09 -3.43 20.29
N LYS A 189 -1.90 -2.48 19.82
CA LYS A 189 -3.37 -2.64 19.73
C LYS A 189 -3.76 -3.79 18.81
N ALA A 190 -3.13 -3.90 17.65
CA ALA A 190 -3.42 -4.96 16.69
C ALA A 190 -3.06 -6.35 17.23
N HIS A 191 -1.95 -6.49 17.97
CA HIS A 191 -1.63 -7.76 18.63
C HIS A 191 -2.65 -8.14 19.72
N ALA A 192 -3.09 -7.17 20.54
CA ALA A 192 -4.13 -7.42 21.54
C ALA A 192 -5.47 -7.83 20.88
N HIS A 193 -5.80 -7.20 19.75
CA HIS A 193 -6.98 -7.55 18.96
C HIS A 193 -6.88 -8.99 18.41
N LEU A 194 -5.78 -9.35 17.75
CA LEU A 194 -5.54 -10.70 17.22
C LEU A 194 -5.56 -11.78 18.32
N ALA A 195 -5.05 -11.48 19.51
CA ALA A 195 -5.12 -12.40 20.65
C ALA A 195 -6.57 -12.66 21.09
N THR A 196 -7.41 -11.61 21.07
CA THR A 196 -8.85 -11.70 21.37
C THR A 196 -9.60 -12.51 20.32
N GLU A 197 -9.29 -12.31 19.03
CA GLU A 197 -9.84 -13.11 17.93
C GLU A 197 -9.43 -14.58 18.04
N ALA A 198 -8.17 -14.87 18.38
CA ALA A 198 -7.68 -16.23 18.55
C ALA A 198 -8.42 -16.98 19.68
N GLU A 199 -8.68 -16.33 20.81
CA GLU A 199 -9.50 -16.91 21.88
C GLU A 199 -10.97 -17.06 21.45
N THR A 200 -11.51 -16.10 20.71
CA THR A 200 -12.87 -16.20 20.16
C THR A 200 -13.01 -17.42 19.25
N ILE A 201 -12.05 -17.63 18.34
CA ILE A 201 -12.00 -18.81 17.46
C ILE A 201 -11.84 -20.10 18.28
N ARG A 202 -11.03 -20.09 19.35
CA ARG A 202 -10.90 -21.23 20.26
C ARG A 202 -12.23 -21.55 20.93
N ALA A 203 -12.92 -20.57 21.49
CA ALA A 203 -14.22 -20.73 22.12
C ALA A 203 -15.27 -21.27 21.13
N MET A 204 -15.26 -20.82 19.87
CA MET A 204 -16.12 -21.37 18.80
C MET A 204 -15.84 -22.86 18.56
N LYS A 205 -14.56 -23.24 18.44
CA LYS A 205 -14.15 -24.64 18.23
C LYS A 205 -14.53 -25.55 19.40
N GLU A 206 -14.57 -25.00 20.61
CA GLU A 206 -14.94 -25.71 21.84
C GLU A 206 -16.44 -25.63 22.17
N GLY A 207 -17.24 -24.95 21.35
CA GLY A 207 -18.70 -24.79 21.58
C GLY A 207 -19.05 -23.87 22.75
N ARG A 208 -18.11 -23.03 23.21
CA ARG A 208 -18.28 -22.08 24.34
C ARG A 208 -18.49 -20.63 23.89
N TRP A 209 -18.67 -20.38 22.60
CA TRP A 209 -18.79 -19.01 22.08
C TRP A 209 -20.13 -18.39 22.51
N ASP A 210 -20.06 -17.45 23.45
CA ASP A 210 -21.22 -16.67 23.90
C ASP A 210 -21.66 -15.68 22.81
N ARG A 211 -22.94 -15.76 22.45
CA ARG A 211 -23.57 -14.97 21.39
C ARG A 211 -24.54 -13.92 21.93
N ALA A 212 -24.67 -13.75 23.25
CA ALA A 212 -25.55 -12.76 23.87
C ALA A 212 -25.25 -11.31 23.43
N PHE A 213 -24.01 -11.05 22.98
CA PHE A 213 -23.65 -9.75 22.42
C PHE A 213 -24.45 -9.40 21.16
N ILE A 214 -24.95 -10.38 20.40
CA ILE A 214 -25.75 -10.16 19.19
C ILE A 214 -27.07 -9.49 19.54
N ASP A 215 -27.76 -10.00 20.57
CA ASP A 215 -29.02 -9.41 21.04
C ASP A 215 -28.81 -7.96 21.50
N ALA A 216 -27.69 -7.69 22.19
CA ALA A 216 -27.32 -6.33 22.59
C ALA A 216 -27.01 -5.41 21.40
N LEU A 217 -26.41 -5.94 20.32
CA LEU A 217 -26.19 -5.18 19.08
C LEU A 217 -27.50 -4.92 18.34
N GLU A 218 -28.39 -5.92 18.23
CA GLU A 218 -29.69 -5.77 17.58
C GLU A 218 -30.57 -4.75 18.32
N ALA A 219 -30.60 -4.79 19.65
CA ALA A 219 -31.32 -3.82 20.47
C ALA A 219 -30.86 -2.37 20.26
N ARG A 220 -29.59 -2.16 19.90
CA ARG A 220 -29.05 -0.82 19.58
C ARG A 220 -29.45 -0.32 18.19
N CYS A 221 -29.89 -1.21 17.29
CA CYS A 221 -30.34 -0.87 15.95
C CYS A 221 -31.83 -0.49 15.89
N ALA A 222 -32.59 -0.75 16.97
CA ALA A 222 -33.98 -0.36 17.07
C ALA A 222 -34.07 1.17 17.24
N ASN A 223 -34.39 1.86 16.14
CA ASN A 223 -35.03 3.18 16.19
C ASN A 223 -36.45 3.04 16.75
#